data_AF-A0A7S4UYI9-F1
#
_entry.id   AF-A0A7S4UYI9-F1
#
_cell.length_a   1.000
_cell.length_b   1.000
_cell.length_c   1.000
_cell.angle_alpha   90.00
_cell.angle_beta   90.00
_cell.angle_gamma   90.00
#
_symmetry.space_group_name_H-M   'P 1'
#
loop_
_entity.id
_entity.type
_entity.pdbx_description
1 polymer ?
#
loop_
_entity_poly.entity_id
_entity_poly.type
_entity_poly.pdbx_seq_one_letter_code
_entity_poly.pdbx_strand_id
1 'polypeptide(L)'
;AAKAGVNYIPLSGEMVFEPGDYEKVLQVQINENDFYGPSLELTVNLHREGLENARLDKDLWQARVEIMDNDFFPTNAYQEQIDPDSLVEDDEPLQRLDQTGLLREYIRFCLADPVIFQGMLKMILTDQLENLQGFVNLVMSVYLVDFVVVSSVPESKLFI
;
A
#
# COMPACT_ATOMS: atom_id res chain seq x y z
N ALA A 1 -3.51 3.49 10.91
CA ALA A 1 -2.97 3.28 12.27
C ALA A 1 -1.79 2.32 12.18
N ALA A 2 -0.74 2.57 12.95
CA ALA A 2 0.45 1.73 12.96
C ALA A 2 0.13 0.31 13.46
N LYS A 3 0.74 -0.71 12.84
CA LYS A 3 0.52 -2.11 13.19
C LYS A 3 1.69 -2.66 14.00
N ALA A 4 1.39 -3.20 15.17
CA ALA A 4 2.39 -3.84 16.04
C ALA A 4 3.10 -5.00 15.33
N GLY A 5 4.41 -5.10 15.52
CA GLY A 5 5.28 -6.10 14.88
C GLY A 5 5.59 -5.81 13.40
N VAL A 6 4.90 -4.84 12.78
CA VAL A 6 5.17 -4.39 11.42
C VAL A 6 5.85 -3.03 11.46
N ASN A 7 5.18 -2.01 12.02
CA ASN A 7 5.67 -0.63 12.06
C ASN A 7 6.40 -0.28 13.37
N TYR A 8 6.16 -1.01 14.46
CA TYR A 8 6.80 -0.79 15.75
C TYR A 8 6.84 -2.07 16.58
N ILE A 9 7.77 -2.12 17.54
CA ILE A 9 7.83 -3.21 18.52
C ILE A 9 6.88 -2.89 19.68
N PRO A 10 5.86 -3.73 19.96
CA PRO A 10 4.94 -3.47 21.06
C PRO A 10 5.67 -3.55 22.40
N LEU A 11 5.39 -2.58 23.26
CA LEU A 11 5.97 -2.48 24.60
C LEU A 11 4.86 -2.48 25.64
N SER A 12 5.08 -3.21 26.72
CA SER A 12 4.22 -3.25 27.90
C SER A 12 5.08 -3.50 29.13
N GLY A 13 4.78 -2.83 30.25
CA GLY A 13 5.55 -2.99 31.47
C GLY A 13 5.10 -2.01 32.56
N GLU A 14 5.80 -2.07 33.68
CA GLU A 14 5.57 -1.20 34.84
C GLU A 14 6.71 -0.19 34.95
N MET A 15 6.39 1.01 35.43
CA MET A 15 7.34 2.10 35.59
C MET A 15 7.46 2.44 37.08
N VAL A 16 8.62 2.14 37.66
CA VAL A 16 8.90 2.39 39.08
C VAL A 16 9.66 3.71 39.21
N PHE A 17 9.12 4.64 40.01
CA PHE A 17 9.75 5.91 40.35
C PHE A 17 10.39 5.80 41.72
N GLU A 18 11.73 5.87 41.78
CA GLU A 18 12.47 5.85 43.04
C GLU A 18 12.39 7.21 43.75
N PRO A 19 12.67 7.29 45.07
CA PRO A 19 12.71 8.57 45.78
C PRO A 19 13.68 9.56 45.13
N GLY A 20 13.14 10.67 44.61
CA GLY A 20 13.90 11.70 43.90
C GLY A 20 13.81 11.63 42.37
N ASP A 21 13.17 10.58 41.82
CA ASP A 21 12.84 10.52 40.40
C ASP A 21 11.60 11.38 40.12
N TYR A 22 11.74 12.32 39.19
CA TYR A 22 10.61 13.14 38.69
C TYR A 22 10.22 12.78 37.26
N GLU A 23 11.10 12.09 36.53
CA GLU A 23 10.90 11.71 35.14
C GLU A 23 11.44 10.30 34.85
N LYS A 24 10.80 9.64 33.89
CA LYS A 24 11.24 8.36 33.33
C LYS A 24 10.98 8.38 31.84
N VAL A 25 11.89 7.76 31.08
CA VAL A 25 11.83 7.73 29.62
C VAL A 25 11.40 6.34 29.17
N LEU A 26 10.34 6.29 28.37
CA LEU A 26 9.90 5.09 27.67
C LEU A 26 10.47 5.12 26.25
N GLN A 27 11.25 4.10 25.87
CA GLN A 27 11.78 3.97 24.51
C GLN A 27 10.91 3.02 23.69
N VAL A 28 10.25 3.55 22.66
CA VAL A 28 9.48 2.77 21.68
C VAL A 28 10.32 2.61 20.43
N GLN A 29 10.56 1.37 20.00
CA GLN A 29 11.31 1.09 18.77
C GLN A 29 10.36 1.08 17.57
N ILE A 30 10.69 1.88 16.57
CA ILE A 30 10.00 1.96 15.28
C ILE A 30 10.75 1.05 14.31
N ASN A 31 10.01 0.26 13.52
CA ASN A 31 10.58 -0.57 12.48
C ASN A 31 10.65 0.24 11.17
N GLU A 32 11.85 0.63 10.79
CA GLU A 32 12.12 1.28 9.51
C GLU A 32 12.01 0.27 8.36
N ASN A 33 11.54 0.73 7.21
CA ASN A 33 11.52 0.00 5.95
C ASN A 33 11.72 0.99 4.80
N ASP A 34 12.00 0.47 3.60
CA ASP A 34 12.26 1.29 2.40
C ASP A 34 11.01 1.34 1.47
N PHE A 35 9.81 1.22 2.04
CA PHE A 35 8.56 1.21 1.30
C PHE A 35 7.71 2.43 1.65
N TYR A 36 7.56 3.31 0.66
CA TYR A 36 6.72 4.49 0.76
C TYR A 36 5.31 4.19 1.28
N GLY A 37 4.93 4.91 2.33
CA GLY A 37 3.69 4.74 3.05
C GLY A 37 3.10 6.05 3.58
N PRO A 38 1.82 6.04 3.95
CA PRO A 38 1.21 7.20 4.61
C PRO A 38 1.75 7.35 6.03
N SER A 39 1.68 8.57 6.60
CA SER A 39 1.92 8.77 8.02
C SER A 39 1.01 7.88 8.87
N LEU A 40 1.59 7.27 9.89
CA LEU A 40 0.90 6.35 10.78
C LEU A 40 0.81 6.93 12.18
N GLU A 41 -0.20 6.50 12.92
CA GLU A 41 -0.40 6.92 14.31
C GLU A 41 -0.31 5.70 15.22
N LEU A 42 0.41 5.85 16.33
CA LEU A 42 0.40 4.95 17.47
C LEU A 42 0.07 5.70 18.75
N THR A 43 -0.32 4.95 19.77
CA THR A 43 -0.74 5.52 21.04
C THR A 43 -0.14 4.73 22.19
N VAL A 44 0.46 5.44 23.14
CA VAL A 44 0.99 4.89 24.39
C VAL A 44 0.03 5.28 25.50
N ASN A 45 -0.44 4.29 26.25
CA ASN A 45 -1.43 4.47 27.31
C ASN A 45 -0.83 4.08 28.66
N LEU A 46 -0.98 4.96 29.64
CA LEU A 46 -0.79 4.62 31.04
C LEU A 46 -2.10 4.03 31.60
N HIS A 47 -2.01 2.84 32.16
CA HIS A 47 -3.17 2.15 32.72
C HIS A 47 -3.43 2.58 34.16
N ARG A 48 -4.70 2.55 34.58
CA ARG A 48 -5.08 2.82 35.98
C ARG A 48 -4.85 1.62 36.91
N GLU A 49 -4.80 0.43 36.32
CA GLU A 49 -4.51 -0.82 37.00
C GLU A 49 -3.01 -0.87 37.34
N GLY A 50 -2.66 -1.23 38.57
CA GLY A 50 -1.26 -1.28 39.02
C GLY A 50 -0.68 0.06 39.51
N LEU A 51 -1.47 1.13 39.65
CA LEU A 51 -0.99 2.35 40.33
C LEU A 51 -0.88 2.13 41.84
N GLU A 52 0.31 2.37 42.37
CA GLU A 52 0.58 2.41 43.81
C GLU A 52 1.12 3.78 44.20
N ASN A 53 0.52 4.42 45.21
CA ASN A 53 0.92 5.74 45.72
C ASN A 53 1.00 6.87 44.68
N ALA A 54 0.38 6.69 43.53
CA ALA A 54 0.34 7.66 42.45
C ALA A 54 -1.11 7.87 41.98
N ARG A 55 -1.34 8.98 41.29
CA ARG A 55 -2.62 9.27 40.63
C ARG A 55 -2.35 9.66 39.20
N LEU A 56 -3.05 9.01 38.29
CA LEU A 56 -3.03 9.36 36.89
C LEU A 56 -3.84 10.63 36.64
N ASP A 57 -3.29 11.53 35.84
CA ASP A 57 -4.00 12.73 35.42
C ASP A 57 -5.23 12.38 34.57
N LYS A 58 -6.22 13.29 34.51
CA LYS A 58 -7.46 13.05 33.75
C LYS A 58 -7.22 13.07 32.24
N ASP A 59 -6.31 13.93 31.78
CA ASP A 59 -6.15 14.26 30.37
C ASP A 59 -4.80 13.81 29.81
N LEU A 60 -3.77 13.65 30.65
CA LEU A 60 -2.39 13.33 30.24
C LEU A 60 -1.98 11.87 30.44
N TRP A 61 -2.92 10.93 30.38
CA TRP A 61 -2.63 9.49 30.50
C TRP A 61 -2.28 8.81 29.17
N GLN A 62 -2.52 9.49 28.06
CA GLN A 62 -2.37 8.97 26.72
C GLN A 62 -1.42 9.88 25.92
N ALA A 63 -0.40 9.28 25.31
CA ALA A 63 0.50 9.95 24.39
C ALA A 63 0.26 9.44 22.97
N ARG A 64 -0.09 10.35 22.05
CA ARG A 64 -0.22 10.07 20.62
C ARG A 64 1.12 10.35 19.94
N VAL A 65 1.59 9.41 19.15
CA VAL A 65 2.83 9.51 18.39
C VAL A 65 2.50 9.31 16.92
N GLU A 66 2.95 10.24 16.09
CA GLU A 66 2.86 10.16 14.64
C GLU A 66 4.20 9.66 14.09
N ILE A 67 4.16 8.54 13.38
CA ILE A 67 5.28 8.02 12.60
C ILE A 67 5.16 8.64 11.22
N MET A 68 6.10 9.53 10.91
CA MET A 68 6.25 10.12 9.59
C MET A 68 7.13 9.22 8.74
N ASP A 69 6.69 8.95 7.51
CA ASP A 69 7.48 8.22 6.55
C ASP A 69 8.58 9.11 5.96
N ASN A 70 9.78 8.55 5.81
CA ASN A 70 10.94 9.22 5.22
C ASN A 70 11.29 8.68 3.82
N ASP A 71 10.52 7.72 3.32
CA ASP A 71 10.70 7.19 1.97
C ASP A 71 10.11 8.11 0.89
N PHE A 72 10.65 7.98 -0.32
CA PHE A 72 10.22 8.73 -1.49
C PHE A 72 9.28 7.91 -2.37
N PHE A 73 8.19 8.54 -2.81
CA PHE A 73 7.31 7.95 -3.81
C PHE A 73 7.96 7.96 -5.21
N PRO A 74 7.86 6.88 -6.00
CA PRO A 74 7.34 5.54 -5.65
C PRO A 74 8.40 4.62 -5.01
N THR A 75 9.68 4.97 -5.13
CA THR A 75 10.84 4.25 -4.56
C THR A 75 11.96 5.24 -4.27
N ASN A 76 12.80 4.96 -3.26
CA ASN A 76 14.01 5.74 -2.92
C ASN A 76 15.09 5.81 -4.03
N ALA A 77 14.92 5.06 -5.13
CA ALA A 77 15.85 5.07 -6.27
C ALA A 77 16.00 6.46 -6.93
N TYR A 78 14.97 7.31 -6.81
CA TYR A 78 14.95 8.66 -7.36
C TYR A 78 15.10 9.75 -6.29
N GLN A 79 15.49 9.39 -5.05
CA GLN A 79 15.59 10.34 -3.93
C GLN A 79 16.46 11.55 -4.28
N GLU A 80 17.63 11.36 -4.89
CA GLU A 80 18.56 12.45 -5.21
C GLU A 80 17.98 13.47 -6.19
N GLN A 81 16.97 13.08 -6.95
CA GLN A 81 16.34 13.89 -8.00
C GLN A 81 15.02 14.52 -7.52
N ILE A 82 14.48 14.04 -6.40
CA ILE A 82 13.20 14.46 -5.83
C ILE A 82 13.41 15.26 -4.54
N ASP A 83 14.48 14.97 -3.79
CA ASP A 83 14.80 15.59 -2.51
C ASP A 83 14.97 17.11 -2.68
N PRO A 84 14.12 17.94 -2.04
CA PRO A 84 14.21 19.39 -2.17
C PRO A 84 15.56 19.95 -1.70
N ASP A 85 16.26 19.27 -0.78
CA ASP A 85 17.56 19.71 -0.27
C ASP A 85 18.70 19.47 -1.28
N SER A 86 18.51 18.58 -2.27
CA SER A 86 19.47 18.32 -3.34
C SER A 86 19.24 19.18 -4.60
N LEU A 87 18.12 19.89 -4.68
CA LEU A 87 17.77 20.72 -5.83
C LEU A 87 18.53 22.06 -5.80
N VAL A 88 19.24 22.35 -6.88
CA VAL A 88 19.77 23.70 -7.14
C VAL A 88 18.60 24.61 -7.51
N GLU A 89 18.53 25.81 -6.91
CA GLU A 89 17.38 26.74 -6.94
C GLU A 89 16.80 27.08 -8.34
N ASP A 90 17.54 26.81 -9.43
CA ASP A 90 17.16 27.13 -10.81
C ASP A 90 16.80 25.92 -11.70
N ASP A 91 16.81 24.70 -11.15
CA ASP A 91 16.53 23.48 -11.92
C ASP A 91 15.10 22.99 -11.72
N GLU A 92 14.33 22.89 -12.80
CA GLU A 92 13.01 22.23 -12.83
C GLU A 92 13.20 20.71 -12.58
N PRO A 93 12.90 20.19 -11.37
CA PRO A 93 13.22 18.79 -11.01
C PRO A 93 12.50 17.78 -11.90
N LEU A 94 11.30 18.14 -12.37
CA LEU A 94 10.44 17.30 -13.20
C LEU A 94 11.01 17.01 -14.59
N GLN A 95 11.93 17.85 -15.10
CA GLN A 95 12.50 17.68 -16.44
C GLN A 95 13.69 16.71 -16.46
N ARG A 96 14.31 16.45 -15.31
CA ARG A 96 15.44 15.52 -15.17
C ARG A 96 15.01 14.08 -14.94
N LEU A 97 13.79 13.86 -14.46
CA LEU A 97 13.28 12.55 -14.13
C LEU A 97 13.04 11.72 -15.41
N ASP A 98 13.61 10.51 -15.43
CA ASP A 98 13.26 9.51 -16.43
C ASP A 98 11.81 9.06 -16.20
N GLN A 99 10.89 9.64 -16.96
CA GLN A 99 9.46 9.38 -16.86
C GLN A 99 9.12 7.91 -17.09
N THR A 100 9.86 7.21 -17.96
CA THR A 100 9.59 5.80 -18.28
C THR A 100 10.09 4.86 -17.17
N GLY A 101 11.27 5.13 -16.63
CA GLY A 101 11.79 4.47 -15.45
C GLY A 101 10.90 4.68 -14.22
N LEU A 102 10.44 5.92 -14.01
CA LEU A 102 9.54 6.26 -12.90
C LEU A 102 8.19 5.53 -13.02
N LEU A 103 7.62 5.47 -14.22
CA LEU A 103 6.39 4.69 -14.47
C LEU A 103 6.60 3.20 -14.17
N ARG A 104 7.76 2.65 -14.54
CA ARG A 104 8.09 1.25 -14.23
C ARG A 104 8.20 1.01 -12.73
N GLU A 105 8.88 1.90 -11.98
CA GLU A 105 8.95 1.79 -10.52
C GLU A 105 7.58 1.97 -9.87
N TYR A 106 6.74 2.85 -10.39
CA TYR A 106 5.36 2.98 -9.94
C TYR A 106 4.53 1.70 -10.16
N ILE A 107 4.62 1.08 -11.34
CA ILE A 107 3.96 -0.20 -11.60
C ILE A 107 4.48 -1.27 -10.63
N ARG A 108 5.79 -1.32 -10.41
CA ARG A 108 6.40 -2.23 -9.45
C ARG A 108 5.89 -1.99 -8.02
N PHE A 109 5.79 -0.74 -7.60
CA PHE A 109 5.24 -0.35 -6.29
C PHE A 109 3.79 -0.84 -6.12
N CYS A 110 2.92 -0.62 -7.11
CA CYS A 110 1.54 -1.11 -7.07
C CYS A 110 1.45 -2.64 -7.02
N LEU A 111 2.34 -3.35 -7.72
CA LEU A 111 2.35 -4.82 -7.74
C LEU A 111 2.97 -5.44 -6.48
N ALA A 112 3.78 -4.68 -5.74
CA ALA A 112 4.40 -5.14 -4.49
C ALA A 112 3.37 -5.26 -3.35
N ASP A 113 2.32 -4.44 -3.35
CA ASP A 113 1.23 -4.57 -2.39
C ASP A 113 0.33 -5.77 -2.77
N PRO A 114 0.24 -6.80 -1.91
CA PRO A 114 -0.53 -8.00 -2.20
C PRO A 114 -2.04 -7.74 -2.33
N VAL A 115 -2.57 -6.72 -1.66
CA VAL A 115 -3.99 -6.34 -1.73
C VAL A 115 -4.28 -5.74 -3.11
N ILE A 116 -3.44 -4.83 -3.58
CA ILE A 116 -3.56 -4.21 -4.91
C ILE A 116 -3.42 -5.29 -5.98
N PHE A 117 -2.40 -6.14 -5.88
CA PHE A 117 -2.16 -7.22 -6.83
C PHE A 117 -3.34 -8.19 -6.95
N GLN A 118 -3.91 -8.61 -5.81
CA GLN A 118 -5.09 -9.48 -5.81
C GLN A 118 -6.31 -8.80 -6.42
N GLY A 119 -6.50 -7.50 -6.17
CA GLY A 119 -7.57 -6.70 -6.79
C GLY A 119 -7.42 -6.64 -8.31
N MET A 120 -6.21 -6.32 -8.78
CA MET A 120 -5.87 -6.27 -10.20
C MET A 120 -6.11 -7.62 -10.89
N LEU A 121 -5.66 -8.73 -10.30
CA LEU A 121 -5.85 -10.06 -10.87
C LEU A 121 -7.34 -10.41 -11.01
N LYS A 122 -8.16 -10.09 -10.00
CA LYS A 122 -9.61 -10.30 -10.05
C LYS A 122 -10.28 -9.49 -11.16
N MET A 123 -9.85 -8.24 -11.34
CA MET A 123 -10.35 -7.38 -12.42
C MET A 123 -10.00 -7.98 -13.79
N ILE A 124 -8.73 -8.34 -14.01
CA ILE A 124 -8.28 -8.96 -15.26
C ILE A 124 -9.10 -10.22 -15.56
N LEU A 125 -9.32 -11.10 -14.58
CA LEU A 125 -10.12 -12.31 -14.79
C LEU A 125 -11.57 -12.01 -15.17
N THR A 126 -12.15 -10.97 -14.57
CA THR A 126 -13.54 -10.56 -14.86
C THR A 126 -13.65 -10.03 -16.29
N ASP A 127 -12.71 -9.17 -16.70
CA ASP A 127 -12.68 -8.62 -18.06
C ASP A 127 -12.46 -9.71 -19.11
N GLN A 128 -11.63 -10.72 -18.82
CA GLN A 128 -11.44 -11.85 -19.74
C GLN A 128 -12.70 -12.72 -19.87
N LEU A 129 -13.52 -12.82 -18.82
CA LEU A 129 -14.81 -13.52 -18.90
C LEU A 129 -15.81 -12.78 -19.79
N GLU A 130 -15.85 -11.45 -19.73
CA GLU A 130 -16.68 -10.64 -20.63
C GLU A 130 -16.23 -10.77 -22.09
N ASN A 131 -14.92 -10.73 -22.33
CA ASN A 131 -14.36 -10.96 -23.67
C ASN A 131 -14.68 -12.37 -24.19
N LEU A 132 -14.58 -13.39 -23.32
CA LEU A 132 -14.94 -14.76 -23.67
C LEU A 132 -16.43 -14.89 -23.99
N GLN A 133 -17.31 -14.23 -23.23
CA GLN A 133 -18.74 -14.19 -23.53
C GLN A 133 -19.00 -13.54 -24.90
N GLY A 134 -18.33 -12.43 -25.20
CA GLY A 134 -18.40 -11.78 -26.51
C GLY A 134 -17.96 -12.72 -27.65
N PHE A 135 -16.85 -13.43 -27.44
CA PHE A 135 -16.34 -14.40 -28.40
C PHE A 135 -17.31 -15.57 -28.61
N VAL A 136 -17.85 -16.16 -27.53
CA VAL A 136 -18.84 -17.25 -27.60
C VAL A 136 -20.09 -16.78 -28.34
N ASN A 137 -20.58 -15.58 -28.06
CA ASN A 137 -21.74 -15.02 -28.75
C ASN A 137 -21.48 -14.84 -30.26
N LEU A 138 -20.28 -14.42 -30.64
CA LEU A 138 -19.89 -14.28 -32.04
C LEU A 138 -19.88 -15.64 -32.75
N VAL A 139 -19.22 -16.64 -32.16
CA VAL A 139 -19.18 -18.01 -32.70
C VAL A 139 -20.58 -18.61 -32.81
N MET A 140 -21.41 -18.47 -31.76
CA MET A 140 -22.78 -18.96 -31.76
C MET A 140 -23.66 -18.28 -32.82
N SER A 141 -23.46 -16.98 -33.05
CA SER A 141 -24.21 -16.24 -34.07
C SER A 141 -23.86 -16.72 -35.49
N VAL A 142 -22.57 -16.91 -35.78
CA VAL A 142 -22.12 -17.47 -37.08
C VAL A 142 -22.68 -18.88 -37.27
N TYR A 143 -22.56 -19.73 -36.24
CA TYR A 143 -23.11 -21.09 -36.28
C TYR A 143 -24.62 -21.11 -36.55
N LEU A 144 -25.40 -20.27 -35.86
CA LEU A 144 -26.85 -20.17 -36.06
C LEU A 144 -27.20 -19.74 -37.48
N VAL A 145 -26.51 -18.73 -38.02
CA VAL A 145 -26.76 -18.24 -39.38
C VAL A 145 -26.43 -19.34 -40.41
N ASP A 146 -25.26 -19.95 -40.29
CA ASP A 146 -24.76 -20.88 -41.31
C ASP A 146 -25.45 -22.25 -41.27
N PHE A 147 -25.76 -22.78 -40.08
CA PHE A 147 -26.34 -24.13 -39.96
C PHE A 147 -27.85 -24.13 -39.79
N VAL A 148 -28.43 -23.13 -39.10
CA VAL A 148 -29.87 -23.12 -38.79
C VAL A 148 -30.66 -22.31 -39.81
N VAL A 149 -30.13 -21.15 -40.24
CA VAL A 149 -30.85 -20.24 -41.13
C VAL A 149 -30.58 -20.55 -42.62
N VAL A 150 -29.33 -20.84 -42.99
CA VAL A 150 -28.94 -21.13 -44.39
C VAL A 150 -28.74 -22.64 -44.57
N SER A 151 -29.82 -23.39 -44.73
CA SER A 151 -29.79 -24.87 -44.83
C SER A 151 -29.17 -25.44 -46.13
N SER A 152 -28.31 -24.70 -46.85
CA SER A 152 -27.86 -25.07 -48.20
C SER A 152 -26.38 -24.79 -48.52
N VAL A 153 -25.48 -24.72 -47.53
CA VAL A 153 -24.04 -24.55 -47.80
C VAL A 153 -23.32 -25.90 -47.74
N PRO A 154 -22.58 -26.32 -48.80
CA PRO A 154 -21.84 -27.57 -48.80
C PRO A 154 -20.65 -27.53 -47.84
N GLU A 155 -20.42 -28.63 -47.11
CA GLU A 155 -19.43 -28.81 -46.03
C GLU A 155 -17.98 -28.44 -46.42
N SER A 156 -17.65 -28.36 -47.71
CA SER A 156 -16.29 -28.11 -48.19
C SER A 156 -15.77 -26.68 -48.03
N LYS A 157 -16.58 -25.74 -47.52
CA LYS A 157 -16.16 -24.34 -47.25
C LYS A 157 -16.12 -23.96 -45.77
N LEU A 158 -16.20 -24.95 -44.88
CA LEU A 158 -16.40 -24.75 -43.44
C LEU A 158 -15.25 -24.06 -42.68
N PHE A 159 -14.02 -24.08 -43.21
CA PHE A 159 -12.87 -23.45 -42.56
C PHE A 159 -11.88 -22.91 -43.61
N ILE A 160 -12.14 -21.70 -44.10
CA ILE A 160 -11.09 -20.80 -44.61
C ILE A 160 -11.12 -19.55 -43.74
#